data_AF-A0A453QR03-F1
#
_entry.id   AF-A0A453QR03-F1
#
_cell.length_a   1.000
_cell.length_b   1.000
_cell.length_c   1.000
_cell.angle_alpha   90.00
_cell.angle_beta   90.00
_cell.angle_gamma   90.00
#
_symmetry.space_group_name_H-M   'P 1'
#
loop_
_entity.id
_entity.type
_entity.pdbx_description
1 polymer ?
#
loop_
_entity_poly.entity_id
_entity_poly.type
_entity_poly.pdbx_seq_one_letter_code
_entity_poly.pdbx_strand_id
1 'polypeptide(L)'
;LKQEHVLVFPRQKTWDPYKLLGVDHDASEEEINSARNFLLQQYAGYEENEEAIEGAYDKIMMKSYSHRKKSKINLKRKLIKQVEESPSWVKSLLGHFEVPSMDVVSKRFALFGFIAGWSIATSAETGPTFQLALALVSCIYFLNDKMKNLARASATGLGLFAGGWIVGSLVVPVIPAFVFPRTWCLELLTSLVAYVFLFLGCTLVK
;
A
#
# COMPACT_ATOMS: atom_id res chain seq x y z
N LEU A 1 63.14 15.22 10.64
CA LEU A 1 62.33 15.22 9.39
C LEU A 1 61.48 13.96 9.38
N LYS A 2 60.29 14.00 10.00
CA LYS A 2 59.35 12.87 9.98
C LYS A 2 58.48 13.12 8.75
N GLN A 3 58.67 12.35 7.69
CA GLN A 3 57.85 12.45 6.48
C GLN A 3 56.40 12.14 6.87
N GLU A 4 55.58 13.17 6.89
CA GLU A 4 54.13 13.09 7.02
C GLU A 4 53.61 12.48 5.72
N HIS A 5 53.36 11.17 5.75
CA HIS A 5 52.88 10.44 4.59
C HIS A 5 51.42 10.84 4.39
N VAL A 6 51.18 11.88 3.59
CA VAL A 6 49.83 12.33 3.22
C VAL A 6 49.16 11.14 2.52
N LEU A 7 48.19 10.52 3.20
CA LEU A 7 47.34 9.50 2.60
C LEU A 7 46.40 10.26 1.66
N VAL A 8 46.87 10.52 0.45
CA VAL A 8 46.04 11.07 -0.63
C VAL A 8 45.04 10.00 -1.01
N PHE A 9 43.76 10.28 -0.77
CA PHE A 9 42.68 9.36 -1.11
C PHE A 9 42.75 9.04 -2.62
N PRO A 10 43.07 7.79 -3.03
CA PRO A 10 43.48 7.51 -4.41
C PRO A 10 42.38 7.76 -5.45
N ARG A 11 41.13 7.96 -4.99
CA ARG A 11 39.93 8.01 -5.82
C ARG A 11 39.19 9.35 -5.78
N GLN A 12 39.78 10.42 -5.23
CA GLN A 12 39.15 11.75 -5.13
C GLN A 12 38.61 12.26 -6.47
N LYS A 13 39.29 11.92 -7.57
CA LYS A 13 38.94 12.36 -8.93
C LYS A 13 37.91 11.47 -9.65
N THR A 14 37.39 10.44 -8.97
CA THR A 14 36.47 9.46 -9.59
C THR A 14 35.04 9.98 -9.51
N TRP A 15 34.43 10.23 -10.66
CA TRP A 15 33.08 10.81 -10.75
C TRP A 15 31.96 9.83 -10.32
N ASP A 16 32.24 8.52 -10.33
CA ASP A 16 31.29 7.48 -9.94
C ASP A 16 31.34 7.22 -8.42
N PRO A 17 30.26 7.53 -7.66
CA PRO A 17 30.27 7.45 -6.21
C PRO A 17 30.42 6.02 -5.68
N TYR A 18 29.96 5.00 -6.41
CA TYR A 18 30.13 3.59 -6.02
C TYR A 18 31.61 3.17 -6.07
N LYS A 19 32.31 3.55 -7.14
CA LYS A 19 33.76 3.34 -7.28
C LYS A 19 34.57 4.18 -6.28
N LEU A 20 34.08 5.38 -5.93
CA LEU A 20 34.68 6.22 -4.91
C LEU A 20 34.67 5.52 -3.55
N LEU A 21 33.53 4.98 -3.12
CA LEU A 21 33.41 4.18 -1.90
C LEU A 21 34.02 2.78 -2.01
N GLY A 22 34.32 2.31 -3.24
CA GLY A 22 34.89 0.99 -3.48
C GLY A 22 33.88 -0.15 -3.33
N VAL A 23 32.61 0.14 -3.54
CA VAL A 23 31.50 -0.82 -3.47
C VAL A 23 30.95 -1.05 -4.88
N ASP A 24 30.32 -2.21 -5.09
CA ASP A 24 29.62 -2.48 -6.35
C ASP A 24 28.34 -1.64 -6.47
N HIS A 25 27.81 -1.48 -7.70
CA HIS A 25 26.56 -0.77 -7.97
C HIS A 25 25.32 -1.48 -7.41
N ASP A 26 25.43 -2.78 -7.11
CA ASP A 26 24.41 -3.62 -6.48
C ASP A 26 24.67 -3.90 -4.98
N ALA A 27 25.66 -3.22 -4.38
CA ALA A 27 25.98 -3.34 -2.97
C ALA A 27 24.81 -2.96 -2.05
N SER A 28 24.69 -3.68 -0.93
CA SER A 28 23.62 -3.46 0.05
C SER A 28 23.84 -2.18 0.86
N GLU A 29 22.79 -1.68 1.52
CA GLU A 29 22.86 -0.47 2.34
C GLU A 29 23.85 -0.65 3.50
N GLU A 30 23.97 -1.87 4.03
CA GLU A 30 24.94 -2.26 5.05
C GLU A 30 26.38 -2.22 4.52
N GLU A 31 26.61 -2.72 3.32
CA GLU A 31 27.93 -2.69 2.67
C GLU A 31 28.37 -1.25 2.39
N ILE A 32 27.48 -0.40 1.86
CA ILE A 32 27.75 1.02 1.61
C ILE A 32 28.08 1.75 2.93
N ASN A 33 27.33 1.50 4.00
CA ASN A 33 27.58 2.10 5.32
C ASN A 33 28.90 1.63 5.93
N SER A 34 29.24 0.34 5.78
CA SER A 34 30.49 -0.21 6.27
C SER A 34 31.70 0.38 5.53
N ALA A 35 31.62 0.53 4.21
CA ALA A 35 32.65 1.14 3.39
C ALA A 35 32.85 2.62 3.75
N ARG A 36 31.76 3.38 3.95
CA ARG A 36 31.85 4.77 4.43
C ARG A 36 32.58 4.85 5.76
N ASN A 37 32.16 4.06 6.76
CA ASN A 37 32.75 4.10 8.10
C ASN A 37 34.24 3.73 8.09
N PHE A 38 34.62 2.73 7.28
CA PHE A 38 36.01 2.33 7.10
C PHE A 38 36.85 3.46 6.47
N LEU A 39 36.35 4.09 5.42
CA LEU A 39 37.07 5.18 4.73
C LEU A 39 37.15 6.45 5.58
N LEU A 40 36.10 6.81 6.33
CA LEU A 40 36.13 7.94 7.27
C LEU A 40 37.15 7.72 8.39
N GLN A 41 37.29 6.49 8.90
CA GLN A 41 38.31 6.17 9.90
C GLN A 41 39.73 6.21 9.32
N GLN A 42 39.90 5.74 8.09
CA GLN A 42 41.22 5.69 7.44
C GLN A 42 41.74 7.07 7.02
N TYR A 43 40.85 8.01 6.67
CA TYR A 43 41.20 9.35 6.21
C TYR A 43 40.76 10.45 7.19
N ALA A 44 40.54 10.10 8.45
CA ALA A 44 40.13 11.01 9.52
C ALA A 44 41.12 12.18 9.67
N GLY A 45 40.61 13.41 9.62
CA GLY A 45 41.39 14.64 9.77
C GLY A 45 41.82 15.32 8.47
N TYR A 46 41.42 14.79 7.31
CA TYR A 46 41.56 15.47 6.02
C TYR A 46 40.17 15.89 5.50
N GLU A 47 39.82 17.16 5.75
CA GLU A 47 38.50 17.73 5.45
C GLU A 47 38.05 17.48 3.99
N GLU A 48 38.95 17.63 3.02
CA GLU A 48 38.67 17.41 1.59
C GLU A 48 38.35 15.92 1.26
N ASN A 49 38.94 14.99 1.99
CA ASN A 49 38.67 13.55 1.80
C ASN A 49 37.34 13.16 2.45
N GLU A 50 37.06 13.68 3.64
CA GLU A 50 35.82 13.45 4.35
C GLU A 50 34.63 13.98 3.54
N GLU A 51 34.73 15.20 2.99
CA GLU A 51 33.69 15.79 2.14
C GLU A 51 33.44 14.96 0.87
N ALA A 52 34.49 14.43 0.24
CA ALA A 52 34.36 13.58 -0.93
C ALA A 52 33.66 12.23 -0.62
N ILE A 53 33.96 11.62 0.54
CA ILE A 53 33.36 10.36 1.00
C ILE A 53 31.88 10.57 1.34
N GLU A 54 31.56 11.62 2.10
CA GLU A 54 30.17 11.95 2.47
C GLU A 54 29.34 12.36 1.24
N GLY A 55 29.90 13.15 0.33
CA GLY A 55 29.23 13.52 -0.92
C GLY A 55 28.95 12.33 -1.84
N ALA A 56 29.80 11.30 -1.84
CA ALA A 56 29.53 10.06 -2.58
C ALA A 56 28.43 9.23 -1.93
N TYR A 57 28.45 9.10 -0.61
CA TYR A 57 27.39 8.43 0.16
C TYR A 57 26.02 9.08 -0.08
N ASP A 58 25.94 10.41 0.01
CA ASP A 58 24.70 11.16 -0.22
C ASP A 58 24.17 10.95 -1.65
N LYS A 59 25.05 10.89 -2.66
CA LYS A 59 24.64 10.62 -4.06
C LYS A 59 24.08 9.21 -4.24
N ILE A 60 24.66 8.20 -3.61
CA ILE A 60 24.16 6.81 -3.66
C ILE A 60 22.82 6.73 -2.93
N MET A 61 22.74 7.34 -1.74
CA MET A 61 21.54 7.39 -0.93
C MET A 61 20.38 8.08 -1.68
N MET A 62 20.65 9.23 -2.31
CA MET A 62 19.67 9.96 -3.11
C MET A 62 19.19 9.16 -4.33
N LYS A 63 20.06 8.34 -4.96
CA LYS A 63 19.65 7.40 -6.03
C LYS A 63 18.69 6.32 -5.52
N SER A 64 18.98 5.69 -4.38
CA SER A 64 18.09 4.69 -3.76
C SER A 64 16.71 5.26 -3.42
N TYR A 65 16.67 6.46 -2.83
CA TYR A 65 15.41 7.17 -2.58
C TYR A 65 14.67 7.58 -3.86
N SER A 66 15.40 8.02 -4.89
CA SER A 66 14.84 8.41 -6.19
C SER A 66 14.18 7.22 -6.89
N HIS A 67 14.76 6.01 -6.82
CA HIS A 67 14.13 4.80 -7.36
C HIS A 67 12.80 4.47 -6.68
N ARG A 68 12.73 4.57 -5.34
CA ARG A 68 11.47 4.35 -4.59
C ARG A 68 10.42 5.42 -4.91
N LYS A 69 10.82 6.68 -5.08
CA LYS A 69 9.92 7.79 -5.43
C LYS A 69 9.44 7.71 -6.89
N LYS A 70 10.33 7.38 -7.83
CA LYS A 70 9.99 7.19 -9.26
C LYS A 70 9.06 6.01 -9.48
N SER A 71 9.24 4.90 -8.77
CA SER A 71 8.34 3.73 -8.88
C SER A 71 6.91 4.07 -8.46
N LYS A 72 6.72 4.72 -7.30
CA LYS A 72 5.39 5.16 -6.84
C LYS A 72 4.73 6.15 -7.81
N ILE A 73 5.50 7.09 -8.37
CA ILE A 73 4.99 8.09 -9.33
C ILE A 73 4.67 7.47 -10.70
N ASN A 74 5.48 6.52 -11.17
CA ASN A 74 5.25 5.82 -12.44
C ASN A 74 3.99 4.97 -12.37
N LEU A 75 3.76 4.26 -11.25
CA LEU A 75 2.53 3.50 -11.02
C LEU A 75 1.29 4.40 -11.02
N LYS A 76 1.35 5.55 -10.32
CA LYS A 76 0.27 6.55 -10.33
C LYS A 76 0.01 7.08 -11.75
N ARG A 77 1.04 7.44 -12.52
CA ARG A 77 0.88 7.91 -13.90
C ARG A 77 0.35 6.84 -14.85
N LYS A 78 0.77 5.58 -14.69
CA LYS A 78 0.25 4.46 -15.48
C LYS A 78 -1.23 4.23 -15.21
N LEU A 79 -1.65 4.29 -13.94
CA LEU A 79 -3.06 4.23 -13.56
C LEU A 79 -3.85 5.37 -14.20
N ILE A 80 -3.35 6.62 -14.14
CA ILE A 80 -4.01 7.77 -14.77
C ILE A 80 -4.11 7.60 -16.30
N LYS A 81 -3.04 7.16 -16.98
CA LYS A 81 -3.08 6.90 -18.43
C LYS A 81 -4.05 5.79 -18.82
N GLN A 82 -4.08 4.69 -18.07
CA GLN A 82 -5.02 3.58 -18.30
C GLN A 82 -6.47 4.03 -18.09
N VAL A 83 -6.71 4.93 -17.14
CA VAL A 83 -8.03 5.55 -16.92
C VAL A 83 -8.40 6.50 -18.06
N GLU A 84 -7.42 7.22 -18.61
CA GLU A 84 -7.63 8.14 -19.72
C GLU A 84 -7.98 7.40 -21.03
N GLU A 85 -7.45 6.20 -21.21
CA GLU A 85 -7.79 5.27 -22.30
C GLU A 85 -9.00 4.37 -22.00
N SER A 86 -9.55 4.43 -20.78
CA SER A 86 -10.70 3.60 -20.41
C SER A 86 -12.03 4.17 -20.94
N PRO A 87 -13.01 3.29 -21.25
CA PRO A 87 -14.31 3.68 -21.78
C PRO A 87 -15.05 4.67 -20.86
N SER A 88 -15.93 5.50 -21.45
CA SER A 88 -16.58 6.65 -20.80
C SER A 88 -17.30 6.32 -19.48
N TRP A 89 -17.85 5.10 -19.34
CA TRP A 89 -18.48 4.64 -18.11
C TRP A 89 -17.49 4.51 -16.94
N VAL A 90 -16.23 4.14 -17.21
CA VAL A 90 -15.15 4.04 -16.22
C VAL A 90 -14.72 5.43 -15.75
N LYS A 91 -14.66 6.41 -16.67
CA LYS A 91 -14.40 7.83 -16.33
C LYS A 91 -15.51 8.42 -15.46
N SER A 92 -16.78 8.11 -15.75
CA SER A 92 -17.90 8.52 -14.90
C SER A 92 -17.83 7.88 -13.51
N LEU A 93 -17.47 6.60 -13.42
CA LEU A 93 -17.28 5.90 -12.15
C LEU A 93 -16.13 6.51 -11.34
N LEU A 94 -15.00 6.80 -11.97
CA LEU A 94 -13.82 7.42 -11.33
C LEU A 94 -13.99 8.90 -11.02
N GLY A 95 -14.84 9.63 -11.76
CA GLY A 95 -15.21 11.00 -11.40
C GLY A 95 -15.95 11.07 -10.06
N HIS A 96 -16.73 10.03 -9.74
CA HIS A 96 -17.36 9.85 -8.43
C HIS A 96 -16.47 9.11 -7.41
N PHE A 97 -15.45 8.37 -7.86
CA PHE A 97 -14.55 7.56 -7.03
C PHE A 97 -13.12 8.10 -7.02
N GLU A 98 -12.74 8.76 -5.93
CA GLU A 98 -11.34 9.14 -5.72
C GLU A 98 -10.52 7.92 -5.28
N VAL A 99 -9.58 7.47 -6.11
CA VAL A 99 -8.68 6.34 -5.80
C VAL A 99 -7.87 6.70 -4.55
N PRO A 100 -8.16 6.11 -3.38
CA PRO A 100 -7.50 6.51 -2.14
C PRO A 100 -6.03 6.09 -2.14
N SER A 101 -5.22 6.70 -1.27
CA SER A 101 -3.86 6.20 -1.00
C SER A 101 -3.90 4.69 -0.70
N MET A 102 -3.07 3.91 -1.40
CA MET A 102 -3.06 2.45 -1.31
C MET A 102 -2.91 1.94 0.13
N ASP A 103 -2.23 2.69 1.01
CA ASP A 103 -2.09 2.36 2.43
C ASP A 103 -3.44 2.28 3.16
N VAL A 104 -4.38 3.17 2.85
CA VAL A 104 -5.72 3.20 3.46
C VAL A 104 -6.61 2.09 2.90
N VAL A 105 -6.54 1.86 1.59
CA VAL A 105 -7.26 0.77 0.92
C VAL A 105 -6.80 -0.57 1.48
N SER A 106 -5.50 -0.78 1.64
CA SER A 106 -4.93 -2.01 2.18
C SER A 106 -5.37 -2.26 3.62
N LYS A 107 -5.39 -1.23 4.48
CA LYS A 107 -5.86 -1.36 5.87
C LYS A 107 -7.33 -1.77 5.93
N ARG A 108 -8.18 -1.15 5.10
CA ARG A 108 -9.61 -1.49 5.02
C ARG A 108 -9.80 -2.90 4.47
N PHE A 109 -9.09 -3.25 3.41
CA PHE A 109 -9.13 -4.59 2.81
C PHE A 109 -8.69 -5.66 3.82
N ALA A 110 -7.63 -5.41 4.59
CA ALA A 110 -7.19 -6.31 5.64
C ALA A 110 -8.27 -6.50 6.73
N LEU A 111 -8.93 -5.42 7.16
CA LEU A 111 -10.00 -5.49 8.15
C LEU A 111 -11.20 -6.31 7.63
N PHE A 112 -11.74 -5.98 6.46
CA PHE A 112 -12.88 -6.71 5.89
C PHE A 112 -12.50 -8.15 5.51
N GLY A 113 -11.28 -8.37 5.02
CA GLY A 113 -10.75 -9.70 4.72
C GLY A 113 -10.60 -10.56 5.97
N PHE A 114 -10.15 -9.96 7.09
CA PHE A 114 -10.09 -10.64 8.38
C PHE A 114 -11.49 -11.02 8.87
N ILE A 115 -12.46 -10.10 8.81
CA ILE A 115 -13.85 -10.38 9.19
C ILE A 115 -14.46 -11.47 8.31
N ALA A 116 -14.23 -11.43 6.99
CA ALA A 116 -14.71 -12.43 6.06
C ALA A 116 -14.09 -13.81 6.33
N GLY A 117 -12.78 -13.88 6.51
CA GLY A 117 -12.08 -15.12 6.87
C GLY A 117 -12.56 -15.68 8.21
N TRP A 118 -12.77 -14.80 9.19
CA TRP A 118 -13.32 -15.17 10.49
C TRP A 118 -14.75 -15.70 10.38
N SER A 119 -15.57 -15.06 9.54
CA SER A 119 -16.93 -15.51 9.26
C SER A 119 -16.96 -16.89 8.59
N ILE A 120 -16.02 -17.17 7.69
CA ILE A 120 -15.89 -18.48 7.03
C ILE A 120 -15.44 -19.56 8.04
N ALA A 121 -14.53 -19.21 8.95
CA ALA A 121 -14.04 -20.14 9.97
C ALA A 121 -15.13 -20.57 10.97
N THR A 122 -16.02 -19.65 11.36
CA THR A 122 -17.07 -19.90 12.36
C THR A 122 -18.46 -20.18 11.76
N SER A 123 -18.54 -20.36 10.43
CA SER A 123 -19.79 -20.56 9.69
C SER A 123 -20.64 -21.75 10.14
N ALA A 124 -20.01 -22.74 10.78
CA ALA A 124 -20.67 -23.96 11.21
C ALA A 124 -21.37 -23.84 12.58
N GLU A 125 -21.00 -22.84 13.40
CA GLU A 125 -21.40 -22.77 14.81
C GLU A 125 -22.28 -21.56 15.13
N THR A 126 -22.05 -20.43 14.46
CA THR A 126 -22.79 -19.18 14.69
C THR A 126 -23.04 -18.47 13.36
N GLY A 127 -24.24 -17.92 13.18
CA GLY A 127 -24.58 -17.15 11.98
C GLY A 127 -23.70 -15.89 11.86
N PRO A 128 -23.47 -15.38 10.63
CA PRO A 128 -22.52 -14.30 10.35
C PRO A 128 -22.99 -12.91 10.85
N THR A 129 -24.09 -12.84 11.59
CA THR A 129 -24.78 -11.62 11.99
C THR A 129 -23.89 -10.68 12.80
N PHE A 130 -23.09 -11.22 13.72
CA PHE A 130 -22.18 -10.41 14.54
C PHE A 130 -21.03 -9.84 13.70
N GLN A 131 -20.42 -10.66 12.85
CA GLN A 131 -19.39 -10.22 11.90
C GLN A 131 -19.96 -9.14 10.95
N LEU A 132 -21.21 -9.29 10.53
CA LEU A 132 -21.92 -8.35 9.68
C LEU A 132 -22.18 -7.01 10.33
N ALA A 133 -22.60 -7.00 11.60
CA ALA A 133 -22.74 -5.78 12.38
C ALA A 133 -21.38 -5.06 12.53
N LEU A 134 -20.31 -5.79 12.85
CA LEU A 134 -18.95 -5.25 12.95
C LEU A 134 -18.46 -4.63 11.64
N ALA A 135 -18.71 -5.29 10.52
CA ALA A 135 -18.38 -4.78 9.19
C ALA A 135 -19.17 -3.50 8.87
N LEU A 136 -20.46 -3.46 9.20
CA LEU A 136 -21.31 -2.28 8.99
C LEU A 136 -20.87 -1.10 9.85
N VAL A 137 -20.61 -1.31 11.14
CA VAL A 137 -20.12 -0.25 12.05
C VAL A 137 -18.78 0.28 11.59
N SER A 138 -17.85 -0.61 11.19
CA SER A 138 -16.54 -0.22 10.65
C SER A 138 -16.69 0.59 9.35
N CYS A 139 -17.60 0.20 8.48
CA CYS A 139 -17.93 0.93 7.26
C CYS A 139 -18.43 2.34 7.57
N ILE A 140 -19.44 2.48 8.44
CA ILE A 140 -20.01 3.76 8.86
C ILE A 140 -18.95 4.64 9.51
N TYR A 141 -18.09 4.08 10.36
CA TYR A 141 -16.98 4.81 10.98
C TYR A 141 -16.03 5.39 9.93
N PHE A 142 -15.61 4.59 8.94
CA PHE A 142 -14.74 5.06 7.85
C PHE A 142 -15.42 6.09 6.94
N LEU A 143 -16.73 5.95 6.70
CA LEU A 143 -17.52 6.94 5.96
C LEU A 143 -17.66 8.25 6.75
N ASN A 144 -17.82 8.18 8.07
CA ASN A 144 -17.91 9.34 8.94
C ASN A 144 -16.57 10.09 9.00
N ASP A 145 -15.44 9.38 9.03
CA ASP A 145 -14.10 9.97 8.97
C ASP A 145 -13.89 10.78 7.67
N LYS A 146 -14.44 10.31 6.54
CA LYS A 146 -14.37 11.04 5.26
C LYS A 146 -15.35 12.21 5.17
N MET A 147 -16.64 11.97 5.43
CA MET A 147 -17.70 12.96 5.20
C MET A 147 -17.86 13.95 6.37
N LYS A 148 -17.23 13.69 7.51
CA LYS A 148 -17.39 14.45 8.77
C LYS A 148 -18.84 14.67 9.18
N ASN A 149 -19.73 13.77 8.75
CA ASN A 149 -21.17 13.86 8.96
C ASN A 149 -21.72 12.46 9.23
N LEU A 150 -22.10 12.21 10.48
CA LEU A 150 -22.54 10.90 10.93
C LEU A 150 -23.87 10.46 10.30
N ALA A 151 -24.80 11.40 10.09
CA ALA A 151 -26.09 11.11 9.50
C ALA A 151 -25.94 10.68 8.03
N ARG A 152 -25.12 11.40 7.27
CA ARG A 152 -24.81 11.05 5.87
C ARG A 152 -24.00 9.75 5.77
N ALA A 153 -23.07 9.53 6.69
CA ALA A 153 -22.29 8.29 6.78
C ALA A 153 -23.15 7.07 7.09
N SER A 154 -24.05 7.19 8.06
CA SER A 154 -24.99 6.13 8.42
C SER A 154 -25.95 5.82 7.28
N ALA A 155 -26.57 6.84 6.68
CA ALA A 155 -27.47 6.66 5.54
C ALA A 155 -26.77 5.99 4.35
N THR A 156 -25.53 6.38 4.06
CA THR A 156 -24.74 5.78 2.98
C THR A 156 -24.32 4.34 3.32
N GLY A 157 -23.88 4.08 4.56
CA GLY A 157 -23.52 2.74 5.02
C GLY A 157 -24.70 1.77 4.99
N LEU A 158 -25.88 2.22 5.43
CA LEU A 158 -27.12 1.45 5.34
C LEU A 158 -27.58 1.25 3.89
N GLY A 159 -27.44 2.27 3.03
CA GLY A 159 -27.74 2.15 1.61
C GLY A 159 -26.84 1.12 0.91
N LEU A 160 -25.54 1.11 1.22
CA LEU A 160 -24.57 0.12 0.73
C LEU A 160 -24.88 -1.27 1.25
N PHE A 161 -25.26 -1.39 2.53
CA PHE A 161 -25.67 -2.65 3.13
C PHE A 161 -26.91 -3.22 2.45
N ALA A 162 -27.97 -2.42 2.33
CA ALA A 162 -29.21 -2.83 1.67
C ALA A 162 -28.98 -3.19 0.20
N GLY A 163 -28.19 -2.39 -0.53
CA GLY A 163 -27.81 -2.68 -1.91
C GLY A 163 -27.04 -3.99 -2.03
N GLY A 164 -26.02 -4.21 -1.18
CA GLY A 164 -25.25 -5.44 -1.15
C GLY A 164 -26.10 -6.66 -0.76
N TRP A 165 -27.06 -6.49 0.14
CA TRP A 165 -27.99 -7.55 0.55
C TRP A 165 -28.96 -7.93 -0.57
N ILE A 166 -29.53 -6.95 -1.29
CA ILE A 166 -30.41 -7.18 -2.44
C ILE A 166 -29.65 -7.90 -3.56
N VAL A 167 -28.43 -7.42 -3.87
CA VAL A 167 -27.58 -8.05 -4.90
C VAL A 167 -27.17 -9.46 -4.46
N GLY A 168 -26.77 -9.64 -3.21
CA GLY A 168 -26.48 -10.96 -2.65
C GLY A 168 -27.68 -11.90 -2.77
N SER A 169 -28.87 -11.44 -2.38
CA SER A 169 -30.07 -12.26 -2.45
C SER A 169 -30.48 -12.62 -3.88
N LEU A 170 -30.13 -11.81 -4.88
CA LEU A 170 -30.39 -12.12 -6.29
C LEU A 170 -29.32 -13.05 -6.90
N VAL A 171 -28.06 -12.86 -6.53
CA VAL A 171 -26.91 -13.57 -7.11
C VAL A 171 -26.73 -14.95 -6.48
N VAL A 172 -26.86 -15.06 -5.16
CA VAL A 172 -26.61 -16.30 -4.40
C VAL A 172 -27.48 -17.47 -4.86
N PRO A 173 -28.80 -17.31 -5.13
CA PRO A 173 -29.64 -18.43 -5.59
C PRO A 173 -29.43 -18.83 -7.05
N VAL A 174 -28.83 -17.95 -7.87
CA VAL A 174 -28.58 -18.20 -9.30
C VAL A 174 -27.36 -19.09 -9.52
N ILE A 175 -26.44 -19.14 -8.54
CA ILE A 175 -25.23 -19.95 -8.64
C ILE A 175 -25.59 -21.41 -8.31
N PRO A 176 -25.25 -22.38 -9.20
CA PRO A 176 -25.55 -23.78 -8.96
C PRO A 176 -24.90 -24.29 -7.68
N ALA A 177 -25.68 -25.00 -6.85
CA ALA A 177 -25.24 -25.54 -5.55
C ALA A 177 -24.05 -26.53 -5.63
N PHE A 178 -23.60 -26.91 -6.83
CA PHE A 178 -22.40 -27.73 -7.05
C PHE A 178 -21.09 -26.95 -6.86
N VAL A 179 -21.11 -25.61 -6.97
CA VAL A 179 -19.91 -24.77 -6.88
C VAL A 179 -19.48 -24.52 -5.43
N PHE A 180 -20.40 -24.62 -4.47
CA PHE A 180 -20.13 -24.30 -3.07
C PHE A 180 -20.01 -25.53 -2.18
N PRO A 181 -19.05 -25.55 -1.23
CA PRO A 181 -19.00 -26.58 -0.20
C PRO A 181 -20.33 -26.59 0.58
N ARG A 182 -20.84 -27.79 0.89
CA ARG A 182 -22.12 -27.97 1.59
C ARG A 182 -22.21 -27.32 2.97
N THR A 183 -21.07 -26.91 3.53
CA THR A 183 -20.95 -26.20 4.81
C THR A 183 -21.20 -24.70 4.73
N TRP A 184 -21.30 -24.12 3.53
CA TRP A 184 -21.49 -22.68 3.34
C TRP A 184 -22.98 -22.35 3.35
N CYS A 185 -23.45 -21.73 4.43
CA CYS A 185 -24.82 -21.28 4.55
C CYS A 185 -25.13 -20.18 3.51
N LEU A 186 -26.34 -20.15 2.97
CA LEU A 186 -26.78 -19.08 2.05
C LEU A 186 -26.63 -17.70 2.68
N GLU A 187 -26.82 -17.59 4.00
CA GLU A 187 -26.63 -16.35 4.76
C GLU A 187 -25.17 -15.89 4.84
N LEU A 188 -24.21 -16.84 4.82
CA LEU A 188 -22.79 -16.52 4.75
C LEU A 188 -22.43 -15.97 3.36
N LEU A 189 -23.04 -16.53 2.31
CA LEU A 189 -22.79 -16.10 0.95
C LEU A 189 -23.34 -14.69 0.71
N THR A 190 -24.54 -14.40 1.22
CA THR A 190 -25.11 -13.04 1.15
C THR A 190 -24.34 -12.05 2.01
N SER A 191 -23.86 -12.45 3.20
CA SER A 191 -23.02 -11.58 4.05
C SER A 191 -21.66 -11.29 3.42
N LEU A 192 -21.04 -12.26 2.73
CA LEU A 192 -19.82 -12.07 1.95
C LEU A 192 -19.99 -11.02 0.84
N VAL A 193 -21.10 -11.10 0.09
CA VAL A 193 -21.43 -10.09 -0.93
C VAL A 193 -21.63 -8.73 -0.27
N ALA A 194 -22.31 -8.66 0.87
CA ALA A 194 -22.47 -7.43 1.63
C ALA A 194 -21.12 -6.86 2.11
N TYR A 195 -20.16 -7.68 2.56
CA TYR A 195 -18.82 -7.23 2.93
C TYR A 195 -18.09 -6.58 1.77
N VAL A 196 -18.18 -7.17 0.57
CA VAL A 196 -17.57 -6.59 -0.64
C VAL A 196 -18.22 -5.25 -0.98
N PHE A 197 -19.54 -5.15 -0.91
CA PHE A 197 -20.26 -3.89 -1.16
C PHE A 197 -19.92 -2.82 -0.12
N LEU A 198 -19.84 -3.16 1.17
CA LEU A 198 -19.43 -2.25 2.23
C LEU A 198 -17.98 -1.79 2.06
N PHE A 199 -17.08 -2.71 1.70
CA PHE A 199 -15.68 -2.39 1.42
C PHE A 199 -15.53 -1.44 0.22
N LEU A 200 -16.18 -1.76 -0.90
CA LEU A 200 -16.18 -0.91 -2.10
C LEU A 200 -16.80 0.45 -1.75
N GLY A 201 -17.95 0.46 -1.10
CA GLY A 201 -18.63 1.68 -0.71
C GLY A 201 -17.79 2.58 0.19
N CYS A 202 -17.21 2.09 1.29
CA CYS A 202 -16.37 2.93 2.16
C CYS A 202 -15.07 3.38 1.48
N THR A 203 -14.50 2.54 0.60
CA THR A 203 -13.27 2.85 -0.12
C THR A 203 -13.49 3.95 -1.14
N LEU A 204 -14.61 3.88 -1.83
CA LEU A 204 -14.79 4.57 -3.08
C LEU A 204 -15.76 5.74 -3.01
N VAL A 205 -16.69 5.73 -2.04
CA VAL A 205 -17.49 6.91 -1.70
C VAL A 205 -16.55 8.04 -1.25
N LYS A 206 -16.86 9.23 -1.76
CA LYS A 206 -16.16 10.49 -1.52
C LYS A 206 -16.72 11.23 -0.32
#